data_AF-A0A1V6HTJ4-F1
#
_entry.id   AF-A0A1V6HTJ4-F1
#
_cell.length_a   1.000
_cell.length_b   1.000
_cell.length_c   1.000
_cell.angle_alpha   90.00
_cell.angle_beta   90.00
_cell.angle_gamma   90.00
#
_symmetry.space_group_name_H-M   'P 1'
#
loop_
_entity.id
_entity.type
_entity.pdbx_description
1 polymer ?
#
loop_
_entity_poly.entity_id
_entity_poly.type
_entity_poly.pdbx_seq_one_letter_code
_entity_poly.pdbx_strand_id
1 'polypeptide(L)'
;MLDYCLKYRDYGKVVMVIDYCFTKAKIDSSYMLNQHYNFISFAADHRELNNIPQYPGKPFNENSDDINKLSDAKNFLYLINSENFSSKQDFINTVSQTNFDVIVMDLFHNDEQYTKSEIEKLKIKKNGSKRIVLCYMSIGEAEEYRYYWNNIWKIIKPSWLLKENPEWAGNYKVKYWDQGWQKIIFGQDDSYLKKIMDSGFDGVYMDVVDGFYYFEENE
;
A
#
# COMPACT_ATOMS: atom_id res chain seq x y z
N MET A 1 -2.14 13.21 14.80
CA MET A 1 -2.33 11.90 14.12
C MET A 1 -2.96 10.87 15.05
N LEU A 2 -2.38 10.61 16.24
CA LEU A 2 -2.92 9.66 17.23
C LEU A 2 -4.42 9.87 17.52
N ASP A 3 -4.87 11.11 17.76
CA ASP A 3 -6.28 11.38 18.08
C ASP A 3 -7.25 10.95 16.96
N TYR A 4 -6.83 11.06 15.69
CA TYR A 4 -7.62 10.57 14.56
C TYR A 4 -7.69 9.04 14.56
N CYS A 5 -6.57 8.36 14.78
CA CYS A 5 -6.51 6.91 14.90
C CYS A 5 -7.40 6.40 16.03
N LEU A 6 -7.33 7.03 17.22
CA LEU A 6 -8.18 6.70 18.36
C LEU A 6 -9.66 6.88 18.01
N LYS A 7 -10.02 8.00 17.37
CA LYS A 7 -11.39 8.25 16.92
C LYS A 7 -11.88 7.14 15.98
N TYR A 8 -11.11 6.77 14.96
CA TYR A 8 -11.51 5.70 14.03
C TYR A 8 -11.70 4.35 14.73
N ARG A 9 -10.79 3.99 15.64
CA ARG A 9 -10.91 2.79 16.47
C ARG A 9 -12.18 2.82 17.33
N ASP A 10 -12.48 3.95 17.96
CA ASP A 10 -13.66 4.10 18.82
C ASP A 10 -14.98 4.01 18.01
N TYR A 11 -14.94 4.29 16.71
CA TYR A 11 -16.01 4.01 15.74
C TYR A 11 -15.99 2.57 15.19
N GLY A 12 -15.20 1.67 15.78
CA GLY A 12 -15.11 0.27 15.39
C GLY A 12 -14.40 0.01 14.06
N LYS A 13 -13.58 0.96 13.58
CA LYS A 13 -12.75 0.76 12.39
C LYS A 13 -11.42 0.12 12.77
N VAL A 14 -10.94 -0.77 11.91
CA VAL A 14 -9.58 -1.31 12.03
C VAL A 14 -8.59 -0.20 11.72
N VAL A 15 -7.64 0.02 12.61
CA VAL A 15 -6.56 0.98 12.43
C VAL A 15 -5.28 0.20 12.18
N MET A 16 -4.68 0.41 11.00
CA MET A 16 -3.36 -0.07 10.65
C MET A 16 -2.36 1.10 10.69
N VAL A 17 -1.23 0.92 11.37
CA VAL A 17 -0.20 1.96 11.54
C VAL A 17 1.13 1.47 10.98
N ILE A 18 1.74 2.30 10.14
CA ILE A 18 3.11 2.10 9.69
C ILE A 18 4.02 3.13 10.38
N ASP A 19 5.11 2.65 10.99
CA ASP A 19 6.13 3.50 11.62
C ASP A 19 7.50 3.22 11.01
N TYR A 20 8.23 4.27 10.62
CA TYR A 20 9.61 4.14 10.14
C TYR A 20 10.60 4.11 11.32
N CYS A 21 11.12 2.92 11.62
CA CYS A 21 11.89 2.61 12.82
C CYS A 21 13.29 2.08 12.49
N PHE A 22 14.32 2.93 12.58
CA PHE A 22 15.70 2.57 12.20
C PHE A 22 16.53 1.85 13.29
N THR A 23 15.97 1.52 14.45
CA THR A 23 16.67 0.77 15.51
C THR A 23 15.74 -0.23 16.17
N LYS A 24 16.29 -1.34 16.71
CA LYS A 24 15.51 -2.36 17.44
C LYS A 24 14.68 -1.74 18.57
N ALA A 25 15.27 -0.85 19.36
CA ALA A 25 14.56 -0.16 20.43
C ALA A 25 13.36 0.67 19.95
N LYS A 26 13.47 1.32 18.77
CA LYS A 26 12.34 2.04 18.16
C LYS A 26 11.29 1.08 17.61
N ILE A 27 11.70 -0.03 17.00
CA ILE A 27 10.80 -1.09 16.53
C ILE A 27 9.99 -1.66 17.71
N ASP A 28 10.65 -2.02 18.81
CA ASP A 28 9.99 -2.53 20.01
C ASP A 28 9.04 -1.50 20.63
N SER A 29 9.47 -0.24 20.70
CA SER A 29 8.64 0.86 21.21
C SER A 29 7.40 1.10 20.34
N SER A 30 7.53 1.06 19.02
CA SER A 30 6.42 1.18 18.07
C SER A 30 5.41 0.06 18.29
N TYR A 31 5.88 -1.20 18.33
CA TYR A 31 4.99 -2.34 18.55
C TYR A 31 4.28 -2.29 19.91
N MET A 32 5.00 -1.94 20.98
CA MET A 32 4.40 -1.78 22.32
C MET A 32 3.34 -0.68 22.35
N LEU A 33 3.61 0.49 21.76
CA LEU A 33 2.69 1.63 21.79
C LEU A 33 1.44 1.35 20.96
N ASN A 34 1.60 0.79 19.76
CA ASN A 34 0.47 0.43 18.90
C ASN A 34 -0.39 -0.67 19.53
N GLN A 35 0.23 -1.68 20.17
CA GLN A 35 -0.49 -2.70 20.91
C GLN A 35 -1.29 -2.11 22.09
N HIS A 36 -0.72 -1.14 22.81
CA HIS A 36 -1.44 -0.45 23.90
C HIS A 36 -2.74 0.21 23.42
N TYR A 37 -2.76 0.71 22.18
CA TYR A 37 -3.95 1.33 21.59
C TYR A 37 -4.85 0.39 20.79
N ASN A 38 -4.54 -0.91 20.73
CA ASN A 38 -5.20 -1.92 19.89
C ASN A 38 -5.15 -1.58 18.40
N PHE A 39 -4.01 -1.08 17.92
CA PHE A 39 -3.75 -0.90 16.49
C PHE A 39 -3.00 -2.11 15.94
N ILE A 40 -3.25 -2.43 14.67
CA ILE A 40 -2.41 -3.35 13.91
C ILE A 40 -1.22 -2.53 13.42
N SER A 41 0.02 -2.96 13.62
CA SER A 41 1.18 -2.15 13.25
C SER A 41 2.23 -2.90 12.43
N PHE A 42 2.95 -2.13 11.61
CA PHE A 42 4.13 -2.56 10.87
C PHE A 42 5.26 -1.55 11.11
N ALA A 43 6.36 -2.01 11.69
CA ALA A 43 7.55 -1.19 11.86
C ALA A 43 8.49 -1.41 10.66
N ALA A 44 8.51 -0.46 9.72
CA ALA A 44 9.42 -0.47 8.57
C ALA A 44 10.83 -0.05 9.02
N ASP A 45 11.88 -0.78 8.63
CA ASP A 45 13.25 -0.47 9.02
C ASP A 45 13.99 0.50 8.07
N HIS A 46 13.35 0.87 6.96
CA HIS A 46 13.82 1.89 6.03
C HIS A 46 12.66 2.50 5.22
N ARG A 47 12.90 3.68 4.62
CA ARG A 47 11.86 4.52 3.99
C ARG A 47 11.31 3.97 2.68
N GLU A 48 12.14 3.28 1.91
CA GLU A 48 11.80 2.84 0.55
C GLU A 48 10.82 1.67 0.51
N LEU A 49 10.53 1.01 1.64
CA LEU A 49 9.53 -0.07 1.71
C LEU A 49 9.77 -1.17 0.66
N ASN A 50 11.05 -1.49 0.43
CA ASN A 50 11.51 -2.44 -0.57
C ASN A 50 12.18 -3.69 0.03
N ASN A 51 11.90 -3.96 1.31
CA ASN A 51 12.37 -5.14 2.03
C ASN A 51 11.30 -5.68 2.99
N ILE A 52 11.54 -6.91 3.47
CA ILE A 52 10.88 -7.42 4.67
C ILE A 52 11.88 -7.25 5.84
N PRO A 53 11.54 -6.48 6.89
CA PRO A 53 12.43 -6.27 8.03
C PRO A 53 12.86 -7.60 8.65
N GLN A 54 14.16 -7.73 8.94
CA GLN A 54 14.72 -8.95 9.57
C GLN A 54 14.40 -9.05 11.07
N TYR A 55 14.00 -7.94 11.69
CA TYR A 55 13.63 -7.87 13.09
C TYR A 55 12.22 -7.27 13.23
N PRO A 56 11.33 -7.88 14.03
CA PRO A 56 11.47 -9.18 14.70
C PRO A 56 11.61 -10.33 13.69
N GLY A 57 12.22 -11.46 14.11
CA GLY A 57 12.48 -12.60 13.21
C GLY A 57 11.23 -13.32 12.68
N LYS A 58 10.04 -12.84 13.06
CA LYS A 58 8.72 -13.27 12.61
C LYS A 58 7.78 -12.06 12.67
N PRO A 59 6.65 -12.07 11.94
CA PRO A 59 5.63 -11.03 12.08
C PRO A 59 5.26 -10.82 13.56
N PHE A 60 5.25 -9.55 14.00
CA PHE A 60 4.73 -9.21 15.32
C PHE A 60 3.25 -9.64 15.38
N ASN A 61 2.78 -10.24 16.48
CA ASN A 61 1.44 -10.86 16.57
C ASN A 61 1.14 -11.89 15.46
N GLU A 62 2.14 -12.70 15.07
CA GLU A 62 1.94 -13.87 14.19
C GLU A 62 0.79 -14.75 14.70
N ASN A 63 -0.11 -15.15 13.80
CA ASN A 63 -1.19 -16.08 14.13
C ASN A 63 -1.51 -17.01 12.95
N SER A 64 -2.17 -18.12 13.28
CA SER A 64 -2.48 -19.21 12.35
C SER A 64 -3.91 -19.18 11.81
N ASP A 65 -4.68 -18.14 12.12
CA ASP A 65 -6.09 -18.07 11.77
C ASP A 65 -6.27 -17.67 10.29
N ASP A 66 -7.32 -18.17 9.65
CA ASP A 66 -7.74 -17.66 8.34
C ASP A 66 -8.28 -16.24 8.46
N ILE A 67 -7.78 -15.33 7.62
CA ILE A 67 -8.17 -13.93 7.63
C ILE A 67 -9.22 -13.71 6.54
N ASN A 68 -10.50 -13.59 6.94
CA ASN A 68 -11.62 -13.45 6.01
C ASN A 68 -12.10 -12.00 5.87
N LYS A 69 -11.79 -11.17 6.86
CA LYS A 69 -12.04 -9.72 6.86
C LYS A 69 -10.93 -9.02 7.62
N LEU A 70 -10.77 -7.72 7.37
CA LEU A 70 -9.67 -6.93 7.94
C LEU A 70 -9.63 -6.96 9.48
N SER A 71 -10.78 -7.10 10.14
CA SER A 71 -10.86 -7.20 11.62
C SER A 71 -10.32 -8.51 12.19
N ASP A 72 -10.06 -9.52 11.36
CA ASP A 72 -9.48 -10.79 11.78
C ASP A 72 -7.94 -10.68 11.87
N ALA A 73 -7.34 -9.70 11.19
CA ALA A 73 -5.91 -9.51 11.12
C ALA A 73 -5.33 -8.99 12.45
N LYS A 74 -4.10 -9.43 12.73
CA LYS A 74 -3.31 -9.04 13.91
C LYS A 74 -1.96 -8.44 13.52
N ASN A 75 -1.58 -8.52 12.24
CA ASN A 75 -0.35 -7.97 11.69
C ASN A 75 -0.48 -7.68 10.18
N PHE A 76 0.44 -6.91 9.60
CA PHE A 76 0.49 -6.70 8.16
C PHE A 76 1.91 -6.44 7.66
N LEU A 77 2.13 -6.65 6.37
CA LEU A 77 3.32 -6.25 5.64
C LEU A 77 2.96 -5.11 4.69
N TYR A 78 3.75 -4.04 4.70
CA TYR A 78 3.65 -2.94 3.74
C TYR A 78 4.90 -2.93 2.86
N LEU A 79 4.78 -3.48 1.65
CA LEU A 79 5.87 -3.75 0.73
C LEU A 79 5.41 -3.38 -0.69
N ILE A 80 5.49 -2.08 -0.99
CA ILE A 80 4.98 -1.50 -2.25
C ILE A 80 6.08 -1.33 -3.31
N ASN A 81 7.34 -1.49 -2.92
CA ASN A 81 8.48 -1.40 -3.81
C ASN A 81 9.13 -2.79 -3.90
N SER A 82 9.28 -3.32 -5.11
CA SER A 82 9.69 -4.71 -5.33
C SER A 82 10.96 -4.85 -6.17
N GLU A 83 11.66 -3.75 -6.44
CA GLU A 83 12.88 -3.67 -7.25
C GLU A 83 14.05 -4.49 -6.72
N ASN A 84 14.07 -4.80 -5.42
CA ASN A 84 15.09 -5.66 -4.81
C ASN A 84 14.84 -7.16 -5.05
N PHE A 85 13.67 -7.54 -5.57
CA PHE A 85 13.36 -8.90 -5.97
C PHE A 85 13.74 -9.09 -7.44
N SER A 86 14.32 -10.24 -7.76
CA SER A 86 14.82 -10.50 -9.12
C SER A 86 13.71 -10.72 -10.15
N SER A 87 12.49 -11.05 -9.70
CA SER A 87 11.32 -11.29 -10.55
C SER A 87 10.03 -11.29 -9.72
N LYS A 88 8.87 -11.26 -10.39
CA LYS A 88 7.57 -11.55 -9.76
C LYS A 88 7.57 -12.87 -8.97
N GLN A 89 8.18 -13.92 -9.53
CA GLN A 89 8.21 -15.23 -8.89
C GLN A 89 9.07 -15.25 -7.63
N ASP A 90 10.17 -14.49 -7.61
CA ASP A 90 11.02 -14.30 -6.45
C ASP A 90 10.29 -13.54 -5.32
N PHE A 91 9.58 -12.46 -5.68
CA PHE A 91 8.70 -11.74 -4.76
C PHE A 91 7.64 -12.67 -4.16
N ILE A 92 6.91 -13.42 -5.00
CA ILE A 92 5.85 -14.34 -4.56
C ILE A 92 6.42 -15.41 -3.63
N ASN A 93 7.54 -16.04 -4.03
CA ASN A 93 8.19 -17.05 -3.21
C ASN A 93 8.58 -16.50 -1.84
N THR A 94 9.18 -15.30 -1.80
CA THR A 94 9.61 -14.69 -0.54
C THR A 94 8.41 -14.32 0.35
N VAL A 95 7.39 -13.65 -0.19
CA VAL A 95 6.23 -13.23 0.60
C VAL A 95 5.39 -14.42 1.07
N SER A 96 5.23 -15.48 0.26
CA SER A 96 4.55 -16.72 0.66
C SER A 96 5.28 -17.48 1.77
N GLN A 97 6.56 -17.18 2.05
CA GLN A 97 7.31 -17.74 3.18
C GLN A 97 7.15 -16.96 4.49
N THR A 98 6.22 -16.01 4.55
CA THR A 98 5.88 -15.28 5.77
C THR A 98 4.52 -15.70 6.31
N ASN A 99 4.14 -15.27 7.52
CA ASN A 99 2.80 -15.44 8.07
C ASN A 99 2.10 -14.10 8.33
N PHE A 100 2.32 -13.11 7.45
CA PHE A 100 1.58 -11.86 7.54
C PHE A 100 0.09 -12.06 7.21
N ASP A 101 -0.81 -11.40 7.94
CA ASP A 101 -2.27 -11.53 7.78
C ASP A 101 -2.83 -10.67 6.65
N VAL A 102 -2.16 -9.54 6.38
CA VAL A 102 -2.47 -8.62 5.30
C VAL A 102 -1.17 -8.26 4.60
N ILE A 103 -1.19 -8.25 3.27
CA ILE A 103 -0.11 -7.71 2.45
C ILE A 103 -0.65 -6.47 1.75
N VAL A 104 0.04 -5.33 1.89
CA VAL A 104 -0.13 -4.17 1.01
C VAL A 104 1.05 -4.16 0.06
N MET A 105 0.75 -4.26 -1.24
CA MET A 105 1.76 -4.31 -2.30
C MET A 105 1.29 -3.60 -3.56
N ASP A 106 2.18 -3.42 -4.52
CA ASP A 106 1.86 -2.82 -5.81
C ASP A 106 1.21 -3.81 -6.80
N LEU A 107 0.49 -3.29 -7.80
CA LEU A 107 -0.04 -4.08 -8.91
C LEU A 107 1.07 -4.59 -9.85
N PHE A 108 2.21 -3.92 -9.88
CA PHE A 108 3.31 -4.20 -10.77
C PHE A 108 4.58 -4.56 -10.01
N HIS A 109 5.34 -5.47 -10.60
CA HIS A 109 6.76 -5.63 -10.30
C HIS A 109 7.55 -4.98 -11.43
N ASN A 110 8.14 -3.82 -11.17
CA ASN A 110 8.63 -2.93 -12.22
C ASN A 110 7.49 -2.61 -13.21
N ASP A 111 7.63 -2.96 -14.49
CA ASP A 111 6.60 -2.76 -15.52
C ASP A 111 5.69 -3.98 -15.73
N GLU A 112 5.89 -5.07 -14.98
CA GLU A 112 5.14 -6.31 -15.16
C GLU A 112 3.96 -6.41 -14.20
N GLN A 113 2.74 -6.41 -14.76
CA GLN A 113 1.50 -6.59 -13.99
C GLN A 113 1.42 -8.01 -13.40
N TYR A 114 1.03 -8.12 -12.12
CA TYR A 114 0.66 -9.40 -11.51
C TYR A 114 -0.65 -9.93 -12.09
N THR A 115 -0.67 -11.22 -12.42
CA THR A 115 -1.87 -11.95 -12.89
C THR A 115 -2.71 -12.43 -11.71
N LYS A 116 -3.97 -12.77 -11.99
CA LYS A 116 -4.88 -13.37 -11.00
C LYS A 116 -4.29 -14.60 -10.31
N SER A 117 -3.65 -15.50 -11.06
CA SER A 117 -3.04 -16.71 -10.49
C SER A 117 -1.87 -16.38 -9.54
N GLU A 118 -1.11 -15.32 -9.83
CA GLU A 118 -0.01 -14.87 -8.98
C GLU A 118 -0.53 -14.24 -7.67
N ILE A 119 -1.58 -13.42 -7.74
CA ILE A 119 -2.22 -12.84 -6.54
C ILE A 119 -2.86 -13.93 -5.68
N GLU A 120 -3.50 -14.94 -6.25
CA GLU A 120 -4.08 -16.06 -5.48
C GLU A 120 -3.02 -16.87 -4.72
N LYS A 121 -1.77 -16.98 -5.23
CA LYS A 121 -0.66 -17.58 -4.47
C LYS A 121 -0.27 -16.75 -3.26
N LEU A 122 -0.34 -15.41 -3.38
CA LEU A 122 0.00 -14.49 -2.30
C LEU A 122 -1.04 -14.45 -1.19
N LYS A 123 -2.28 -14.92 -1.45
CA LYS A 123 -3.35 -15.04 -0.45
C LYS A 123 -3.17 -16.21 0.53
N ILE A 124 -2.11 -16.99 0.40
CA ILE A 124 -1.82 -18.12 1.28
C ILE A 124 -0.58 -17.81 2.14
N LYS A 125 -0.72 -17.96 3.46
CA LYS A 125 0.39 -17.85 4.40
C LYS A 125 1.30 -19.07 4.34
N LYS A 126 2.52 -18.93 4.84
CA LYS A 126 3.47 -20.05 4.95
C LYS A 126 2.88 -21.25 5.69
N ASN A 127 2.07 -21.00 6.71
CA ASN A 127 1.39 -22.05 7.49
C ASN A 127 0.14 -22.64 6.80
N GLY A 128 -0.21 -22.18 5.60
CA GLY A 128 -1.36 -22.65 4.81
C GLY A 128 -2.68 -21.91 5.05
N SER A 129 -2.77 -21.05 6.07
CA SER A 129 -3.96 -20.21 6.31
C SER A 129 -4.10 -19.09 5.28
N LYS A 130 -5.31 -18.56 5.13
CA LYS A 130 -5.62 -17.45 4.21
C LYS A 130 -5.19 -16.10 4.79
N ARG A 131 -4.77 -15.20 3.90
CA ARG A 131 -4.48 -13.78 4.18
C ARG A 131 -5.20 -12.88 3.18
N ILE A 132 -5.29 -11.60 3.51
CA ILE A 132 -5.81 -10.54 2.61
C ILE A 132 -4.64 -9.93 1.82
N VAL A 133 -4.84 -9.67 0.53
CA VAL A 133 -3.88 -8.94 -0.31
C VAL A 133 -4.53 -7.67 -0.86
N LEU A 134 -4.00 -6.52 -0.46
CA LEU A 134 -4.46 -5.18 -0.87
C LEU A 134 -3.47 -4.56 -1.85
N CYS A 135 -3.99 -3.88 -2.87
CA CYS A 135 -3.17 -3.14 -3.83
C CYS A 135 -3.02 -1.68 -3.41
N TYR A 136 -1.79 -1.18 -3.36
CA TYR A 136 -1.51 0.25 -3.29
C TYR A 136 -2.04 0.97 -4.53
N MET A 137 -2.68 2.12 -4.34
CA MET A 137 -3.19 2.97 -5.42
C MET A 137 -3.19 4.43 -4.97
N SER A 138 -2.30 5.24 -5.53
CA SER A 138 -2.33 6.70 -5.32
C SER A 138 -3.55 7.29 -6.04
N ILE A 139 -4.37 8.03 -5.30
CA ILE A 139 -5.57 8.71 -5.84
C ILE A 139 -5.42 10.23 -5.88
N GLY A 140 -4.45 10.78 -5.15
CA GLY A 140 -4.18 12.22 -5.05
C GLY A 140 -2.94 12.69 -5.83
N GLU A 141 -2.18 11.77 -6.42
CA GLU A 141 -1.00 12.06 -7.25
C GLU A 141 -0.92 11.16 -8.48
N ALA A 142 -0.42 11.70 -9.59
CA ALA A 142 -0.03 10.95 -10.77
C ALA A 142 1.45 10.58 -10.71
N GLU A 143 1.77 9.32 -10.97
CA GLU A 143 3.11 8.75 -10.89
C GLU A 143 3.68 8.55 -12.30
N GLU A 144 4.81 9.18 -12.63
CA GLU A 144 5.33 9.18 -14.00
C GLU A 144 5.86 7.83 -14.51
N TYR A 145 6.09 6.90 -13.58
CA TYR A 145 6.51 5.53 -13.86
C TYR A 145 5.31 4.57 -14.07
N ARG A 146 4.07 5.05 -14.04
CA ARG A 146 2.89 4.21 -14.27
C ARG A 146 2.54 4.11 -15.75
N TYR A 147 1.91 2.99 -16.10
CA TYR A 147 1.44 2.69 -17.46
C TYR A 147 0.51 3.76 -18.06
N TYR A 148 -0.22 4.51 -17.23
CA TYR A 148 -1.15 5.56 -17.70
C TYR A 148 -0.43 6.86 -18.04
N TRP A 149 0.84 7.02 -17.62
CA TRP A 149 1.57 8.26 -17.83
C TRP A 149 1.85 8.47 -19.31
N ASN A 150 1.56 9.68 -19.79
CA ASN A 150 1.92 10.07 -21.14
C ASN A 150 3.06 11.10 -21.09
N ASN A 151 4.20 10.78 -21.70
CA ASN A 151 5.38 11.65 -21.71
C ASN A 151 5.11 13.06 -22.27
N ILE A 152 4.08 13.24 -23.11
CA ILE A 152 3.68 14.57 -23.57
C ILE A 152 3.24 15.49 -22.43
N TRP A 153 2.77 14.94 -21.30
CA TRP A 153 2.32 15.70 -20.14
C TRP A 153 3.44 16.52 -19.48
N LYS A 154 4.71 16.17 -19.70
CA LYS A 154 5.85 16.99 -19.24
C LYS A 154 5.94 18.33 -19.99
N ILE A 155 5.35 18.43 -21.18
CA ILE A 155 5.36 19.62 -22.04
C ILE A 155 3.97 20.26 -22.07
N ILE A 156 2.93 19.45 -22.29
CA ILE A 156 1.54 19.86 -22.43
C ILE A 156 0.73 19.15 -21.34
N LYS A 157 0.61 19.81 -20.20
CA LYS A 157 -0.10 19.28 -19.03
C LYS A 157 -1.61 19.24 -19.27
N PRO A 158 -2.28 18.11 -19.00
CA PRO A 158 -3.72 18.10 -18.78
C PRO A 158 -4.08 19.11 -17.67
N SER A 159 -5.29 19.69 -17.73
CA SER A 159 -5.76 20.68 -16.74
C SER A 159 -5.74 20.17 -15.30
N TRP A 160 -5.83 18.86 -15.12
CA TRP A 160 -5.82 18.20 -13.82
C TRP A 160 -4.41 17.89 -13.30
N LEU A 161 -3.36 17.98 -14.11
CA LEU A 161 -1.99 17.64 -13.70
C LEU A 161 -1.21 18.89 -13.29
N LEU A 162 -0.65 18.90 -12.08
CA LEU A 162 -0.03 20.08 -11.49
C LEU A 162 1.50 19.92 -11.39
N LYS A 163 2.08 20.45 -10.31
CA LYS A 163 3.53 20.42 -10.05
C LYS A 163 3.92 19.07 -9.48
N GLU A 164 5.17 18.70 -9.77
CA GLU A 164 5.84 17.58 -9.12
C GLU A 164 5.91 17.81 -7.60
N ASN A 165 5.74 16.75 -6.82
CA ASN A 165 5.88 16.75 -5.39
C ASN A 165 7.39 16.79 -5.04
N PRO A 166 7.89 17.84 -4.36
CA PRO A 166 9.31 17.97 -4.06
C PRO A 166 9.84 16.86 -3.12
N GLU A 167 8.96 16.21 -2.35
CA GLU A 167 9.32 15.14 -1.42
C GLU A 167 9.31 13.75 -2.07
N TRP A 168 8.72 13.64 -3.27
CA TRP A 168 8.52 12.40 -4.00
C TRP A 168 8.73 12.63 -5.49
N ALA A 169 9.98 12.53 -5.92
CA ALA A 169 10.35 12.67 -7.33
C ALA A 169 9.53 11.73 -8.23
N GLY A 170 9.09 12.25 -9.38
CA GLY A 170 8.23 11.55 -10.32
C GLY A 170 6.75 11.48 -9.93
N ASN A 171 6.35 11.99 -8.76
CA ASN A 171 4.96 12.09 -8.35
C ASN A 171 4.45 13.52 -8.56
N TYR A 172 3.26 13.69 -9.12
CA TYR A 172 2.71 14.99 -9.49
C TYR A 172 1.35 15.18 -8.85
N LYS A 173 1.13 16.32 -8.20
CA LYS A 173 -0.18 16.68 -7.64
C LYS A 173 -1.23 16.68 -8.74
N VAL A 174 -2.43 16.19 -8.44
CA VAL A 174 -3.56 16.20 -9.38
C VAL A 174 -4.81 16.81 -8.76
N LYS A 175 -5.62 17.48 -9.59
CA LYS A 175 -6.99 17.87 -9.23
C LYS A 175 -7.85 16.62 -9.18
N TYR A 176 -7.87 15.95 -8.03
CA TYR A 176 -8.47 14.62 -7.87
C TYR A 176 -9.98 14.57 -8.16
N TRP A 177 -10.66 15.72 -8.16
CA TRP A 177 -12.07 15.87 -8.55
C TRP A 177 -12.30 16.02 -10.05
N ASP A 178 -11.26 16.23 -10.86
CA ASP A 178 -11.38 16.40 -12.30
C ASP A 178 -11.68 15.06 -12.99
N GLN A 179 -12.64 15.08 -13.92
CA GLN A 179 -13.09 13.85 -14.61
C GLN A 179 -12.00 13.20 -15.46
N GLY A 180 -11.03 13.96 -15.96
CA GLY A 180 -9.90 13.41 -16.71
C GLY A 180 -9.03 12.50 -15.85
N TRP A 181 -8.74 12.92 -14.61
CA TRP A 181 -8.03 12.08 -13.64
C TRP A 181 -8.88 10.91 -13.15
N GLN A 182 -10.16 11.17 -12.80
CA GLN A 182 -11.04 10.13 -12.29
C GLN A 182 -11.19 8.95 -13.28
N LYS A 183 -11.26 9.22 -14.59
CA LYS A 183 -11.30 8.17 -15.62
C LYS A 183 -10.06 7.28 -15.65
N ILE A 184 -8.89 7.81 -15.30
CA ILE A 184 -7.66 7.02 -15.16
C ILE A 184 -7.77 6.10 -13.94
N ILE A 185 -8.29 6.61 -12.82
CA ILE A 185 -8.36 5.85 -11.56
C ILE A 185 -9.52 4.83 -11.56
N PHE A 186 -10.71 5.18 -12.03
CA PHE A 186 -11.90 4.33 -11.92
C PHE A 186 -12.97 4.61 -13.00
N GLY A 187 -13.97 3.72 -13.05
CA GLY A 187 -15.20 3.93 -13.83
C GLY A 187 -15.12 3.57 -15.32
N GLN A 188 -13.97 3.08 -15.79
CA GLN A 188 -13.77 2.57 -17.16
C GLN A 188 -13.11 1.18 -17.14
N ASP A 189 -13.25 0.42 -18.22
CA ASP A 189 -12.71 -0.94 -18.33
C ASP A 189 -11.17 -1.00 -18.38
N ASP A 190 -10.52 0.11 -18.72
CA ASP A 190 -9.07 0.27 -18.76
C ASP A 190 -8.51 1.03 -17.55
N SER A 191 -9.37 1.45 -16.61
CA SER A 191 -8.99 2.21 -15.41
C SER A 191 -8.12 1.42 -14.44
N TYR A 192 -7.37 2.13 -13.59
CA TYR A 192 -6.44 1.51 -12.64
C TYR A 192 -7.16 0.57 -11.68
N LEU A 193 -8.26 1.00 -11.07
CA LEU A 193 -9.06 0.15 -10.18
C LEU A 193 -9.56 -1.11 -10.90
N LYS A 194 -9.95 -1.01 -12.17
CA LYS A 194 -10.39 -2.17 -12.94
C LYS A 194 -9.26 -3.18 -13.15
N LYS A 195 -8.04 -2.72 -13.48
CA LYS A 195 -6.87 -3.60 -13.58
C LYS A 195 -6.57 -4.33 -12.26
N ILE A 196 -6.67 -3.62 -11.13
CA ILE A 196 -6.48 -4.21 -9.79
C ILE A 196 -7.53 -5.30 -9.53
N MET A 197 -8.81 -5.02 -9.81
CA MET A 197 -9.90 -5.98 -9.65
C MET A 197 -9.71 -7.22 -10.53
N ASP A 198 -9.28 -7.04 -11.78
CA ASP A 198 -9.07 -8.15 -12.73
C ASP A 198 -7.87 -9.03 -12.34
N SER A 199 -6.86 -8.45 -11.69
CA SER A 199 -5.76 -9.18 -11.06
C SER A 199 -6.15 -9.89 -9.76
N GLY A 200 -7.37 -9.70 -9.26
CA GLY A 200 -7.91 -10.51 -8.15
C GLY A 200 -7.45 -10.09 -6.75
N PHE A 201 -7.01 -8.85 -6.55
CA PHE A 201 -6.77 -8.31 -5.20
C PHE A 201 -8.05 -8.29 -4.36
N ASP A 202 -7.92 -8.38 -3.03
CA ASP A 202 -9.06 -8.38 -2.10
C ASP A 202 -9.55 -6.95 -1.80
N GLY A 203 -8.76 -5.93 -2.16
CA GLY A 203 -9.11 -4.52 -2.00
C GLY A 203 -7.97 -3.59 -2.40
N VAL A 204 -8.17 -2.29 -2.15
CA VAL A 204 -7.19 -1.24 -2.42
C VAL A 204 -6.81 -0.48 -1.16
N TYR A 205 -5.53 -0.15 -1.03
CA TYR A 205 -5.00 0.86 -0.12
C TYR A 205 -4.92 2.17 -0.91
N MET A 206 -5.82 3.11 -0.63
CA MET A 206 -5.87 4.40 -1.32
C MET A 206 -4.89 5.37 -0.65
N ASP A 207 -3.88 5.81 -1.39
CA ASP A 207 -2.89 6.76 -0.89
C ASP A 207 -3.11 8.18 -1.41
N VAL A 208 -2.52 9.14 -0.71
CA VAL A 208 -2.62 10.59 -0.97
C VAL A 208 -4.05 11.10 -0.82
N VAL A 209 -4.80 10.51 0.13
CA VAL A 209 -6.14 10.98 0.53
C VAL A 209 -6.07 12.38 1.15
N ASP A 210 -4.94 12.72 1.77
CA ASP A 210 -4.62 14.03 2.35
C ASP A 210 -4.29 15.09 1.28
N GLY A 211 -4.35 14.76 -0.01
CA GLY A 211 -4.14 15.69 -1.11
C GLY A 211 -5.06 16.91 -1.07
N PHE A 212 -6.19 16.86 -0.36
CA PHE A 212 -7.07 18.02 -0.15
C PHE A 212 -6.38 19.18 0.60
N TYR A 213 -5.47 18.91 1.54
CA TYR A 213 -4.76 19.98 2.27
C TYR A 213 -3.96 20.88 1.33
N TYR A 214 -3.34 20.29 0.29
CA TYR A 214 -2.64 21.06 -0.73
C TYR A 214 -3.55 22.10 -1.39
N PHE A 215 -4.78 21.72 -1.70
CA PHE A 215 -5.73 22.61 -2.35
C PHE A 215 -6.34 23.63 -1.40
N GLU A 216 -6.65 23.26 -0.15
CA GLU A 216 -7.12 24.23 0.85
C GLU A 216 -6.11 25.34 1.14
N GLU A 217 -4.81 25.05 1.01
CA GLU A 217 -3.74 26.03 1.24
C GLU A 217 -3.38 26.86 0.00
N ASN A 218 -3.67 26.38 -1.21
CA ASN A 218 -3.15 26.94 -2.46
C ASN A 218 -4.22 27.37 -3.48
N GLU A 219 -5.50 27.02 -3.30
CA GLU A 219 -6.64 27.43 -4.14
C GLU A 219 -7.79 27.99 -3.28
#